data_AF-A0A1H2YL90-F1
#
_entry.id   AF-A0A1H2YL90-F1
#
_cell.length_a   1.000
_cell.length_b   1.000
_cell.length_c   1.000
_cell.angle_alpha   90.00
_cell.angle_beta   90.00
_cell.angle_gamma   90.00
#
_symmetry.space_group_name_H-M   'P 1'
#
loop_
_entity.id
_entity.type
_entity.pdbx_description
1 polymer ?
#
loop_
_entity_poly.entity_id
_entity_poly.type
_entity_poly.pdbx_seq_one_letter_code
_entity_poly.pdbx_strand_id
1 'polypeptide(L)'
;MHKQVTEQVTEQGEATPIGNRLRFYPAALAGLSRGLFDARSTMRMAARAAGIELRALPAVSVSFKRAATLRLDSAYGVLTALVDLASHPALEMIALDSDRQRRIALANLWLAPLLEKLATNGYPQPTVAELTLAGESTLAQGLAFEFRHASADTFPGVTDFADVVVITDLPLALATLLERQWLKVFSNTQVLPALSLPTHLRLRSRNCSQTLLASLRCGDILLGWQPRGNYVRGAPIDNVALRWGISNGWCAAALASVAAHTITLENKPMTTTYNLDNDQPADLEAADAAEPAAQIDVGQLEIPVHLEIVTLNLPIAQIAALEPGCILELPIPVDDAQIRLVSHGQVLAFGELVAIGGQLGLQIHRMAERNERHS
;
A
#
# COMPACT_ATOMS: atom_id res chain seq x y z
N MET A 1 45.32 11.95 -49.68
CA MET A 1 45.83 10.90 -48.77
C MET A 1 45.30 11.23 -47.39
N HIS A 2 44.31 10.46 -46.90
CA HIS A 2 44.43 9.58 -45.71
C HIS A 2 44.44 10.38 -44.39
N LYS A 3 43.65 10.11 -43.35
CA LYS A 3 42.64 9.10 -43.01
C LYS A 3 42.20 9.46 -41.57
N GLN A 4 40.90 9.49 -41.27
CA GLN A 4 40.27 9.33 -39.94
C GLN A 4 38.78 9.70 -40.14
N VAL A 5 37.86 8.79 -40.50
CA VAL A 5 37.45 7.50 -39.88
C VAL A 5 36.95 7.70 -38.45
N THR A 6 35.63 7.93 -38.39
CA THR A 6 34.69 7.24 -37.49
C THR A 6 34.85 7.44 -35.99
N GLU A 7 34.06 8.36 -35.44
CA GLU A 7 33.48 8.25 -34.10
C GLU A 7 32.01 8.69 -34.16
N GLN A 8 31.20 7.86 -34.82
CA GLN A 8 29.82 7.66 -34.40
C GLN A 8 29.87 6.54 -33.36
N VAL A 9 29.82 6.89 -32.08
CA VAL A 9 29.60 5.95 -30.98
C VAL A 9 28.46 6.50 -30.13
N THR A 10 27.28 6.03 -30.50
CA THR A 10 26.24 5.56 -29.58
C THR A 10 25.87 6.49 -28.41
N GLU A 11 24.95 7.44 -28.66
CA GLU A 11 24.03 7.91 -27.62
C GLU A 11 23.09 6.75 -27.23
N GLN A 12 23.60 5.82 -26.44
CA GLN A 12 22.75 4.98 -25.61
C GLN A 12 22.17 5.88 -24.53
N GLY A 13 20.86 6.09 -24.58
CA GLY A 13 20.13 6.69 -23.48
C GLY A 13 20.31 5.82 -22.24
N GLU A 14 21.30 6.16 -21.43
CA GLU A 14 21.45 5.63 -20.07
C GLU A 14 20.14 5.94 -19.34
N ALA A 15 19.35 4.89 -19.13
CA ALA A 15 18.18 4.96 -18.30
C ALA A 15 18.65 5.37 -16.90
N THR A 16 18.56 6.66 -16.60
CA THR A 16 18.95 7.21 -15.31
C THR A 16 18.22 6.39 -14.25
N PRO A 17 18.93 5.71 -13.32
CA PRO A 17 18.29 4.83 -12.36
C PRO A 17 17.22 5.62 -11.61
N ILE A 18 16.07 4.99 -11.36
CA ILE A 18 14.90 5.66 -10.80
C ILE A 18 15.25 6.43 -9.52
N GLY A 19 16.20 5.89 -8.72
CA GLY A 19 16.72 6.53 -7.51
C GLY A 19 17.26 7.95 -7.73
N ASN A 20 17.87 8.25 -8.88
CA ASN A 20 18.36 9.59 -9.21
C ASN A 20 17.24 10.56 -9.64
N ARG A 21 16.06 10.03 -9.94
CA ARG A 21 14.84 10.80 -10.24
C ARG A 21 13.93 10.95 -9.03
N LEU A 22 14.15 10.17 -7.97
CA LEU A 22 13.39 10.24 -6.73
C LEU A 22 13.94 11.37 -5.84
N ARG A 23 13.03 12.04 -5.11
CA ARG A 23 13.45 12.99 -4.07
C ARG A 23 14.07 12.25 -2.92
N PHE A 24 15.24 12.71 -2.51
CA PHE A 24 15.85 12.27 -1.29
C PHE A 24 15.48 13.22 -0.15
N TYR A 25 14.74 12.71 0.84
CA TYR A 25 14.53 13.40 2.11
C TYR A 25 15.43 12.75 3.17
N PRO A 26 16.26 13.53 3.88
CA PRO A 26 16.91 13.04 5.10
C PRO A 26 15.89 12.47 6.08
N ALA A 27 16.30 11.52 6.92
CA ALA A 27 15.40 10.83 7.85
C ALA A 27 14.54 11.78 8.70
N ALA A 28 15.11 12.92 9.11
CA ALA A 28 14.38 13.94 9.87
C ALA A 28 13.24 14.59 9.06
N LEU A 29 13.50 15.01 7.82
CA LEU A 29 12.47 15.59 6.94
C LEU A 29 11.43 14.54 6.52
N ALA A 30 11.83 13.28 6.38
CA ALA A 30 10.91 12.18 6.10
C ALA A 30 9.95 11.90 7.27
N GLY A 31 10.45 11.89 8.51
CA GLY A 31 9.60 11.76 9.70
C GLY A 31 8.60 12.93 9.82
N LEU A 32 9.08 14.16 9.57
CA LEU A 32 8.23 15.34 9.55
C LEU A 32 7.18 15.29 8.44
N SER A 33 7.54 14.85 7.22
CA SER A 33 6.60 14.77 6.10
C SER A 33 5.48 13.77 6.38
N ARG A 34 5.78 12.63 7.00
CA ARG A 34 4.76 11.68 7.47
C ARG A 34 3.86 12.35 8.52
N GLY A 35 4.43 13.07 9.46
CA GLY A 35 3.66 13.78 10.47
C GLY A 35 2.79 14.92 9.94
N LEU A 36 3.19 15.63 8.88
CA LEU A 36 2.40 16.73 8.28
C LEU A 36 1.38 16.25 7.25
N PHE A 37 1.71 15.21 6.48
CA PHE A 37 0.93 14.79 5.31
C PHE A 37 0.29 13.41 5.44
N ASP A 38 0.51 12.64 6.51
CA ASP A 38 -0.35 11.46 6.75
C ASP A 38 -1.76 11.94 7.10
N ALA A 39 -2.77 11.41 6.40
CA ALA A 39 -4.18 11.69 6.69
C ALA A 39 -4.56 11.33 8.13
N ARG A 40 -3.76 10.44 8.74
CA ARG A 40 -3.89 9.97 10.11
C ARG A 40 -3.17 10.85 11.13
N SER A 41 -2.48 11.91 10.72
CA SER A 41 -1.76 12.71 11.70
C SER A 41 -2.70 13.63 12.47
N THR A 42 -2.53 13.72 13.79
CA THR A 42 -3.30 14.65 14.64
C THR A 42 -3.06 16.09 14.21
N MET A 43 -1.84 16.42 13.80
CA MET A 43 -1.49 17.73 13.24
C MET A 43 -2.30 18.05 11.98
N ARG A 44 -2.43 17.11 11.03
CA ARG A 44 -3.18 17.34 9.80
C ARG A 44 -4.67 17.48 10.07
N MET A 45 -5.20 16.71 11.02
CA MET A 45 -6.60 16.85 11.46
C MET A 45 -6.84 18.20 12.14
N ALA A 46 -5.93 18.62 13.03
CA ALA A 46 -6.04 19.90 13.72
C ALA A 46 -5.91 21.09 12.75
N ALA A 47 -4.99 21.01 11.79
CA ALA A 47 -4.88 21.98 10.70
C ALA A 47 -6.20 22.09 9.94
N ARG A 48 -6.77 20.96 9.51
CA ARG A 48 -8.05 20.93 8.80
C ARG A 48 -9.22 21.47 9.64
N ALA A 49 -9.28 21.14 10.92
CA ALA A 49 -10.28 21.66 11.85
C ALA A 49 -10.16 23.18 12.06
N ALA A 50 -8.93 23.72 11.96
CA ALA A 50 -8.65 25.15 11.96
C ALA A 50 -8.85 25.82 10.58
N GLY A 51 -9.39 25.11 9.60
CA GLY A 51 -9.57 25.62 8.23
C GLY A 51 -8.26 25.78 7.46
N ILE A 52 -7.19 25.09 7.84
CA ILE A 52 -5.89 25.15 7.16
C ILE A 52 -5.73 23.91 6.26
N GLU A 53 -5.62 24.13 4.96
CA GLU A 53 -5.24 23.09 4.01
C GLU A 53 -3.72 23.07 3.84
N LEU A 54 -3.10 21.93 4.19
CA LEU A 54 -1.68 21.68 3.96
C LEU A 54 -1.50 20.82 2.70
N ARG A 55 -0.70 21.31 1.75
CA ARG A 55 -0.37 20.58 0.53
C ARG A 55 1.15 20.54 0.31
N ALA A 56 1.68 19.33 0.17
CA ALA A 56 3.07 19.14 -0.21
C ALA A 56 3.29 19.62 -1.65
N LEU A 57 4.34 20.40 -1.89
CA LEU A 57 4.65 20.91 -3.21
C LEU A 57 5.55 19.94 -3.97
N PRO A 58 5.18 19.54 -5.20
CA PRO A 58 5.98 18.64 -6.02
C PRO A 58 7.13 19.37 -6.71
N ALA A 59 7.74 20.39 -6.10
CA ALA A 59 8.87 21.14 -6.65
C ALA A 59 10.21 20.69 -6.04
N VAL A 60 11.22 20.42 -6.88
CA VAL A 60 12.58 20.04 -6.41
C VAL A 60 13.27 21.23 -5.75
N SER A 61 12.96 22.43 -6.23
CA SER A 61 13.34 23.70 -5.64
C SER A 61 12.16 24.67 -5.72
N VAL A 62 11.99 25.51 -4.70
CA VAL A 62 11.03 26.62 -4.70
C VAL A 62 11.81 27.92 -4.78
N SER A 63 11.35 28.86 -5.63
CA SER A 63 11.86 30.23 -5.67
C SER A 63 10.97 31.16 -4.86
N PHE A 64 11.60 31.99 -4.03
CA PHE A 64 10.93 32.95 -3.16
C PHE A 64 11.16 34.37 -3.66
N LYS A 65 10.12 35.22 -3.66
CA LYS A 65 10.28 36.63 -4.08
C LYS A 65 11.02 37.44 -3.01
N ARG A 66 10.66 37.26 -1.74
CA ARG A 66 11.26 37.91 -0.58
C ARG A 66 11.54 36.84 0.48
N ALA A 67 12.61 36.07 0.29
CA ALA A 67 12.93 34.96 1.17
C ALA A 67 13.38 35.44 2.54
N ALA A 68 12.86 34.82 3.60
CA ALA A 68 13.42 34.95 4.95
C ALA A 68 13.67 33.58 5.57
N THR A 69 14.77 33.47 6.29
CA THR A 69 15.11 32.35 7.15
C THR A 69 14.46 32.57 8.51
N LEU A 70 13.53 31.69 8.86
CA LEU A 70 12.92 31.59 10.17
C LEU A 70 13.52 30.40 10.91
N ARG A 71 14.12 30.64 12.07
CA ARG A 71 14.63 29.59 12.95
C ARG A 71 13.76 29.50 14.18
N LEU A 72 13.17 28.34 14.41
CA LEU A 72 12.36 28.04 15.57
C LEU A 72 13.18 27.20 16.54
N ASP A 73 13.42 27.71 17.74
CA ASP A 73 14.04 26.95 18.82
C ASP A 73 13.03 26.08 19.56
N SER A 74 13.53 24.98 20.08
CA SER A 74 12.80 24.05 20.94
C SER A 74 13.77 23.37 21.89
N ALA A 75 13.25 22.74 22.94
CA ALA A 75 14.05 21.91 23.85
C ALA A 75 14.80 20.74 23.15
N TYR A 76 14.43 20.42 21.90
CA TYR A 76 14.99 19.31 21.12
C TYR A 76 15.80 19.78 19.89
N GLY A 77 16.10 21.08 19.82
CA GLY A 77 16.93 21.71 18.79
C GLY A 77 16.16 22.67 17.90
N VAL A 78 16.88 23.27 16.95
CA VAL A 78 16.39 24.37 16.12
C VAL A 78 15.91 23.87 14.76
N LEU A 79 14.65 24.15 14.41
CA LEU A 79 14.10 23.96 13.07
C LEU A 79 14.41 25.18 12.20
N THR A 80 14.92 24.97 10.99
CA THR A 80 15.17 26.03 10.02
C THR A 80 14.18 25.94 8.86
N ALA A 81 13.43 27.02 8.64
CA ALA A 81 12.48 27.15 7.56
C ALA A 81 12.74 28.40 6.73
N LEU A 82 12.53 28.30 5.43
CA LEU A 82 12.46 29.43 4.52
C LEU A 82 11.00 29.75 4.23
N VAL A 83 10.65 31.04 4.33
CA VAL A 83 9.30 31.56 4.11
C VAL A 83 9.34 32.73 3.13
N ASP A 84 8.27 32.92 2.34
CA ASP A 84 8.12 34.13 1.52
C ASP A 84 7.48 35.26 2.35
N LEU A 85 8.18 36.38 2.49
CA LEU A 85 7.65 37.57 3.16
C LEU A 85 6.94 38.53 2.21
N ALA A 86 6.86 38.23 0.91
CA ALA A 86 6.24 39.13 -0.07
C ALA A 86 4.76 39.43 0.24
N SER A 87 4.07 38.50 0.90
CA SER A 87 2.68 38.65 1.35
C SER A 87 2.55 39.19 2.79
N HIS A 88 3.68 39.38 3.49
CA HIS A 88 3.73 39.67 4.93
C HIS A 88 4.61 40.89 5.24
N PRO A 89 4.17 42.12 4.89
CA PRO A 89 4.99 43.33 5.03
C PRO A 89 5.39 43.63 6.48
N ALA A 90 4.55 43.24 7.46
CA ALA A 90 4.89 43.39 8.87
C ALA A 90 6.09 42.53 9.27
N LEU A 91 6.14 41.28 8.83
CA LEU A 91 7.27 40.39 9.07
C LEU A 91 8.53 40.85 8.33
N GLU A 92 8.39 41.39 7.12
CA GLU A 92 9.52 41.95 6.37
C GLU A 92 10.15 43.12 7.14
N MET A 93 9.34 44.05 7.66
CA MET A 93 9.82 45.16 8.48
C MET A 93 10.51 44.69 9.76
N ILE A 94 10.00 43.64 10.41
CA ILE A 94 10.65 43.03 11.58
C ILE A 94 12.01 42.43 11.18
N ALA A 95 12.08 41.76 10.02
CA ALA A 95 13.31 41.13 9.55
C ALA A 95 14.42 42.16 9.22
N LEU A 96 14.03 43.34 8.72
CA LEU A 96 14.92 44.47 8.37
C LEU A 96 15.48 45.23 9.59
N ASP A 97 14.98 44.96 10.79
CA ASP A 97 15.42 45.65 12.00
C ASP A 97 16.93 45.47 12.26
N SER A 98 17.64 46.55 12.58
CA SER A 98 19.08 46.48 12.82
C SER A 98 19.41 45.82 14.16
N ASP A 99 18.52 45.91 15.15
CA ASP A 99 18.72 45.30 16.47
C ASP A 99 18.22 43.84 16.48
N ARG A 100 19.15 42.91 16.68
CA ARG A 100 18.86 41.48 16.75
C ARG A 100 17.91 41.12 17.88
N GLN A 101 18.07 41.72 19.07
CA GLN A 101 17.20 41.41 20.21
C GLN A 101 15.79 41.93 19.97
N ARG A 102 15.66 43.16 19.46
CA ARG A 102 14.37 43.74 19.12
C ARG A 102 13.65 42.94 18.04
N ARG A 103 14.37 42.53 16.98
CA ARG A 103 13.83 41.67 15.92
C ARG A 103 13.27 40.37 16.43
N ILE A 104 14.01 39.66 17.28
CA ILE A 104 13.57 38.39 17.87
C ILE A 104 12.33 38.60 18.75
N ALA A 105 12.31 39.65 19.57
CA ALA A 105 11.18 39.96 20.44
C ALA A 105 9.92 40.29 19.61
N LEU A 106 10.04 41.12 18.58
CA LEU A 106 8.95 41.47 17.68
C LEU A 106 8.46 40.26 16.87
N ALA A 107 9.37 39.38 16.40
CA ALA A 107 9.01 38.18 15.69
C ALA A 107 8.24 37.18 16.58
N ASN A 108 8.70 36.97 17.82
CA ASN A 108 7.98 36.15 18.81
C ASN A 108 6.61 36.74 19.14
N LEU A 109 6.50 38.06 19.28
CA LEU A 109 5.24 38.74 19.55
C LEU A 109 4.25 38.58 18.38
N TRP A 110 4.72 38.78 17.14
CA TRP A 110 3.87 38.71 15.95
C TRP A 110 3.45 37.26 15.64
N LEU A 111 4.37 36.29 15.82
CA LEU A 111 4.11 34.87 15.56
C LEU A 111 3.47 34.13 16.76
N ALA A 112 3.25 34.79 17.90
CA ALA A 112 2.72 34.16 19.11
C ALA A 112 1.48 33.27 18.87
N PRO A 113 0.45 33.69 18.10
CA PRO A 113 -0.71 32.84 17.84
C PRO A 113 -0.37 31.56 17.07
N LEU A 114 0.63 31.61 16.17
CA LEU A 114 1.10 30.46 15.42
C LEU A 114 1.92 29.53 16.33
N LEU A 115 2.81 30.09 17.16
CA LEU A 115 3.62 29.33 18.11
C LEU A 115 2.75 28.59 19.13
N GLU A 116 1.70 29.24 19.64
CA GLU A 116 0.72 28.60 20.54
C GLU A 116 -0.04 27.46 19.87
N LYS A 117 -0.45 27.63 18.61
CA LYS A 117 -1.08 26.56 17.83
C LYS A 117 -0.12 25.39 17.61
N LEU A 118 1.13 25.65 17.27
CA LEU A 118 2.14 24.60 17.14
C LEU A 118 2.34 23.87 18.48
N ALA A 119 2.42 24.61 19.59
CA ALA A 119 2.56 24.05 20.93
C ALA A 119 1.40 23.13 21.31
N THR A 120 0.17 23.61 21.10
CA THR A 120 -1.06 22.86 21.38
C THR A 120 -1.15 21.57 20.56
N ASN A 121 -0.57 21.57 19.36
CA ASN A 121 -0.55 20.42 18.47
C ASN A 121 0.69 19.53 18.64
N GLY A 122 1.47 19.70 19.71
CA GLY A 122 2.58 18.78 20.04
C GLY A 122 3.98 19.25 19.63
N TYR A 123 4.13 20.46 19.09
CA TYR A 123 5.47 21.04 18.95
C TYR A 123 6.00 21.49 20.33
N PRO A 124 7.19 21.06 20.77
CA PRO A 124 7.65 21.33 22.13
C PRO A 124 8.13 22.78 22.30
N GLN A 125 7.28 23.64 22.89
CA GLN A 125 7.60 25.02 23.28
C GLN A 125 8.35 25.83 22.18
N PRO A 126 7.72 26.05 21.01
CA PRO A 126 8.35 26.76 19.91
C PRO A 126 8.61 28.22 20.26
N THR A 127 9.82 28.70 20.02
CA THR A 127 10.17 30.14 20.10
C THR A 127 10.96 30.55 18.87
N VAL A 128 10.88 31.82 18.45
CA VAL A 128 11.68 32.32 17.33
C VAL A 128 13.10 32.59 17.83
N ALA A 129 14.08 31.86 17.31
CA ALA A 129 15.50 32.06 17.58
C ALA A 129 16.10 33.16 16.71
N GLU A 130 15.62 33.24 15.45
CA GLU A 130 16.18 34.11 14.44
C GLU A 130 15.18 34.31 13.30
N LEU A 131 15.13 35.53 12.77
CA LEU A 131 14.43 35.88 11.55
C LEU A 131 15.36 36.78 10.73
N THR A 132 15.79 36.32 9.56
CA THR A 132 16.74 37.07 8.70
C THR A 132 16.33 36.98 7.24
N LEU A 133 16.47 38.08 6.50
CA LEU A 133 16.23 38.09 5.06
C LEU A 133 17.36 37.33 4.33
N ALA A 134 16.99 36.40 3.46
CA ALA A 134 17.90 35.55 2.69
C ALA A 134 18.25 36.12 1.30
N GLY A 135 17.83 37.34 0.99
CA GLY A 135 18.07 38.02 -0.29
C GLY A 135 16.90 37.88 -1.28
N GLU A 136 17.01 38.54 -2.43
CA GLU A 136 16.03 38.44 -3.52
C GLU A 136 16.21 37.13 -4.28
N SER A 137 15.10 36.41 -4.55
CA SER A 137 15.11 35.18 -5.36
C SER A 137 16.02 34.07 -4.84
N THR A 138 15.75 33.55 -3.64
CA THR A 138 16.45 32.37 -3.10
C THR A 138 15.82 31.08 -3.61
N LEU A 139 16.65 30.18 -4.16
CA LEU A 139 16.26 28.79 -4.44
C LEU A 139 16.45 27.94 -3.18
N ALA A 140 15.38 27.29 -2.73
CA ALA A 140 15.40 26.45 -1.54
C ALA A 140 15.16 24.98 -1.87
N GLN A 141 15.94 24.10 -1.24
CA GLN A 141 15.75 22.65 -1.28
C GLN A 141 15.39 22.16 0.13
N GLY A 142 14.41 21.27 0.23
CA GLY A 142 13.92 20.76 1.51
C GLY A 142 12.49 20.24 1.42
N LEU A 143 11.82 20.13 2.57
CA LEU A 143 10.40 19.78 2.61
C LEU A 143 9.56 21.03 2.31
N ALA A 144 9.15 21.16 1.05
CA ALA A 144 8.33 22.25 0.56
C ALA A 144 6.83 21.94 0.69
N PHE A 145 6.07 22.88 1.25
CA PHE A 145 4.61 22.80 1.29
C PHE A 145 3.97 24.17 1.28
N GLU A 146 2.76 24.21 0.78
CA GLU A 146 1.88 25.36 0.89
C GLU A 146 0.87 25.13 2.02
N PHE A 147 0.54 26.19 2.73
CA PHE A 147 -0.60 26.21 3.63
C PHE A 147 -1.58 27.30 3.18
N ARG A 148 -2.85 26.93 3.09
CA ARG A 148 -3.95 27.82 2.70
C ARG A 148 -4.94 27.91 3.84
N HIS A 149 -5.35 29.12 4.19
CA HIS A 149 -6.52 29.32 5.04
C HIS A 149 -7.79 29.26 4.19
N ALA A 150 -8.58 28.21 4.36
CA ALA A 150 -9.95 28.14 3.87
C ALA A 150 -10.79 29.14 4.67
N SER A 151 -10.87 30.37 4.18
CA SER A 151 -11.86 31.33 4.68
C SER A 151 -13.25 30.78 4.34
N ALA A 152 -14.13 30.69 5.34
CA ALA A 152 -15.52 30.31 5.14
C ALA A 152 -16.32 31.37 4.32
N ASP A 153 -15.77 32.58 4.18
CA ASP A 153 -16.41 33.74 3.56
C ASP A 153 -15.59 34.28 2.37
N THR A 154 -15.02 33.41 1.53
CA THR A 154 -14.37 33.89 0.30
C THR A 154 -15.44 34.32 -0.71
N PHE A 155 -15.70 35.63 -0.77
CA PHE A 155 -16.41 36.24 -1.90
C PHE A 155 -15.70 35.86 -3.22
N PRO A 156 -16.43 35.51 -4.28
CA PRO A 156 -15.81 35.17 -5.56
C PRO A 156 -15.03 36.39 -6.10
N GLY A 157 -13.70 36.30 -6.07
CA GLY A 157 -12.80 37.35 -6.54
C GLY A 157 -11.61 37.68 -5.63
N VAL A 158 -11.60 37.23 -4.37
CA VAL A 158 -10.40 37.33 -3.52
C VAL A 158 -9.54 36.09 -3.76
N THR A 159 -8.35 36.26 -4.33
CA THR A 159 -7.38 35.18 -4.48
C THR A 159 -7.00 34.66 -3.09
N ASP A 160 -7.35 33.41 -2.81
CA ASP A 160 -6.80 32.67 -1.67
C ASP A 160 -5.28 32.84 -1.65
N PHE A 161 -4.74 33.45 -0.59
CA PHE A 161 -3.31 33.52 -0.39
C PHE A 161 -2.83 32.14 0.09
N ALA A 162 -1.93 31.54 -0.69
CA ALA A 162 -1.22 30.33 -0.30
C ALA A 162 0.20 30.74 0.11
N ASP A 163 0.53 30.50 1.37
CA ASP A 163 1.86 30.76 1.89
C ASP A 163 2.71 29.52 1.70
N VAL A 164 3.90 29.70 1.13
CA VAL A 164 4.84 28.61 0.84
C VAL A 164 5.95 28.60 1.88
N VAL A 165 6.24 27.41 2.42
CA VAL A 165 7.30 27.16 3.38
C VAL A 165 8.17 26.04 2.90
N VAL A 166 9.49 26.18 3.06
CA VAL A 166 10.45 25.11 2.82
C VAL A 166 11.25 24.87 4.09
N ILE A 167 11.09 23.69 4.69
CA ILE A 167 11.92 23.29 5.84
C ILE A 167 13.21 22.70 5.29
N THR A 168 14.32 23.40 5.55
CA THR A 168 15.65 23.07 5.03
C THR A 168 16.41 22.16 5.99
N ASP A 169 16.26 22.37 7.30
CA ASP A 169 16.94 21.60 8.33
C ASP A 169 16.05 21.35 9.54
N LEU A 170 16.16 20.14 10.08
CA LEU A 170 15.42 19.67 11.24
C LEU A 170 16.26 18.65 12.03
N PRO A 171 16.52 18.88 13.32
CA PRO A 171 17.19 17.91 14.17
C PRO A 171 16.43 16.59 14.26
N LEU A 172 17.13 15.46 14.16
CA LEU A 172 16.52 14.13 14.16
C LEU A 172 15.74 13.83 15.44
N ALA A 173 16.19 14.35 16.59
CA ALA A 173 15.51 14.20 17.87
C ALA A 173 14.13 14.86 17.85
N LEU A 174 14.06 16.11 17.37
CA LEU A 174 12.80 16.84 17.20
C LEU A 174 11.90 16.15 16.17
N ALA A 175 12.44 15.72 15.02
CA ALA A 175 11.69 14.99 14.01
C ALA A 175 11.03 13.72 14.55
N THR A 176 11.79 12.92 15.29
CA THR A 176 11.32 11.65 15.88
C THR A 176 10.21 11.91 16.92
N LEU A 177 10.35 12.97 17.71
CA LEU A 177 9.33 13.36 18.68
C LEU A 177 8.04 13.81 17.98
N LEU A 178 8.13 14.71 17.00
CA LEU A 178 6.98 15.20 16.25
C LEU A 178 6.26 14.05 15.53
N GLU A 179 7.00 13.17 14.88
CA GLU A 179 6.44 11.99 14.22
C GLU A 179 5.66 11.11 15.21
N ARG A 180 6.26 10.81 16.37
CA ARG A 180 5.58 10.02 17.42
C ARG A 180 4.35 10.72 17.96
N GLN A 181 4.39 12.03 18.18
CA GLN A 181 3.25 12.76 18.74
C GLN A 181 2.11 12.91 17.73
N TRP A 182 2.44 13.17 16.47
CA TRP A 182 1.44 13.39 15.43
C TRP A 182 0.82 12.10 14.91
N LEU A 183 1.53 10.96 14.95
CA LEU A 183 1.00 9.66 14.49
C LEU A 183 0.39 8.79 15.60
N LYS A 184 0.44 9.24 16.86
CA LYS A 184 0.08 8.44 18.05
C LYS A 184 -1.39 7.98 18.13
N VAL A 185 -2.29 8.49 17.30
CA VAL A 185 -3.75 8.42 17.58
C VAL A 185 -4.57 7.59 16.60
N PHE A 186 -4.02 7.03 15.51
CA PHE A 186 -4.85 6.23 14.61
C PHE A 186 -4.97 4.76 15.01
N SER A 187 -5.91 4.52 15.92
CA SER A 187 -6.66 3.27 16.00
C SER A 187 -8.03 3.48 15.34
N ASN A 188 -8.09 3.80 14.05
CA ASN A 188 -9.38 3.77 13.36
C ASN A 188 -9.71 2.31 13.01
N THR A 189 -10.18 1.58 14.00
CA THR A 189 -10.63 0.19 13.92
C THR A 189 -12.02 0.04 13.27
N GLN A 190 -12.65 1.11 12.76
CA GLN A 190 -14.03 1.01 12.27
C GLN A 190 -14.18 0.72 10.77
N VAL A 191 -13.20 1.07 9.92
CA VAL A 191 -13.34 0.87 8.46
C VAL A 191 -12.88 -0.53 8.01
N LEU A 192 -11.80 -1.03 8.61
CA LEU A 192 -11.28 -2.38 8.35
C LEU A 192 -12.30 -3.52 8.58
N PRO A 193 -13.05 -3.58 9.70
CA PRO A 193 -13.98 -4.70 9.94
C PRO A 193 -15.10 -4.81 8.90
N ALA A 194 -15.48 -3.71 8.25
CA ALA A 194 -16.52 -3.68 7.22
C ALA A 194 -15.99 -4.02 5.81
N LEU A 195 -14.68 -4.04 5.60
CA LEU A 195 -14.09 -4.36 4.30
C LEU A 195 -14.42 -5.81 3.94
N SER A 196 -15.12 -6.01 2.82
CA SER A 196 -15.50 -7.33 2.33
C SER A 196 -14.36 -7.93 1.52
N LEU A 197 -13.91 -9.12 1.92
CA LEU A 197 -12.91 -9.90 1.20
C LEU A 197 -13.59 -10.91 0.28
N PRO A 198 -13.05 -11.14 -0.93
CA PRO A 198 -13.55 -12.18 -1.80
C PRO A 198 -13.32 -13.55 -1.16
N THR A 199 -14.33 -14.41 -1.22
CA THR A 199 -14.29 -15.75 -0.64
C THR A 199 -14.21 -16.81 -1.74
N HIS A 200 -13.17 -17.62 -1.69
CA HIS A 200 -12.89 -18.69 -2.63
C HIS A 200 -12.97 -20.03 -1.91
N LEU A 201 -13.77 -20.95 -2.42
CA LEU A 201 -13.87 -22.31 -1.93
C LEU A 201 -13.03 -23.21 -2.84
N ARG A 202 -11.86 -23.63 -2.36
CA ARG A 202 -10.97 -24.56 -3.07
C ARG A 202 -11.34 -25.98 -2.74
N LEU A 203 -11.99 -26.66 -3.69
CA LEU A 203 -12.46 -28.03 -3.55
C LEU A 203 -11.30 -29.02 -3.51
N ARG A 204 -10.39 -28.94 -4.50
CA ARG A 204 -9.28 -29.88 -4.70
C ARG A 204 -8.11 -29.21 -5.42
N SER A 205 -6.93 -29.79 -5.23
CA SER A 205 -5.65 -29.38 -5.83
C SER A 205 -5.02 -30.58 -6.54
N ARG A 206 -4.35 -30.37 -7.67
CA ARG A 206 -3.48 -31.38 -8.31
C ARG A 206 -2.38 -30.71 -9.12
N ASN A 207 -1.24 -31.37 -9.26
CA ASN A 207 -0.20 -30.94 -10.18
C ASN A 207 -0.51 -31.40 -11.60
N CYS A 208 -0.33 -30.51 -12.57
CA CYS A 208 -0.51 -30.77 -13.99
C CYS A 208 0.77 -30.40 -14.75
N SER A 209 1.15 -31.22 -15.72
CA SER A 209 2.21 -30.82 -16.65
C SER A 209 1.75 -29.68 -17.55
N GLN A 210 2.69 -28.82 -17.96
CA GLN A 210 2.41 -27.77 -18.95
C GLN A 210 1.84 -28.35 -20.26
N THR A 211 2.32 -29.53 -20.68
CA THR A 211 1.84 -30.22 -21.88
C THR A 211 0.37 -30.60 -21.80
N LEU A 212 -0.09 -31.09 -20.64
CA LEU A 212 -1.49 -31.40 -20.40
C LEU A 212 -2.33 -30.13 -20.39
N LEU A 213 -1.88 -29.07 -19.71
CA LEU A 213 -2.62 -27.80 -19.66
C LEU A 213 -2.74 -27.13 -21.03
N ALA A 214 -1.71 -27.28 -21.87
CA ALA A 214 -1.71 -26.75 -23.23
C ALA A 214 -2.61 -27.53 -24.18
N SER A 215 -2.88 -28.82 -23.92
CA SER A 215 -3.75 -29.65 -24.76
C SER A 215 -5.23 -29.53 -24.44
N LEU A 216 -5.60 -28.90 -23.31
CA LEU A 216 -6.99 -28.80 -22.84
C LEU A 216 -7.90 -28.06 -23.83
N ARG A 217 -9.07 -28.67 -24.08
CA ARG A 217 -10.14 -28.15 -24.92
C ARG A 217 -11.49 -28.25 -24.21
N CYS A 218 -12.46 -27.49 -24.72
CA CYS A 218 -13.85 -27.66 -24.32
C CYS A 218 -14.31 -29.09 -24.64
N GLY A 219 -14.93 -29.74 -23.66
CA GLY A 219 -15.37 -31.13 -23.70
C GLY A 219 -14.44 -32.10 -22.95
N ASP A 220 -13.19 -31.71 -22.67
CA ASP A 220 -12.25 -32.58 -21.97
C ASP A 220 -12.67 -32.77 -20.50
N ILE A 221 -12.42 -33.98 -19.98
CA ILE A 221 -12.72 -34.31 -18.59
C ILE A 221 -11.40 -34.58 -17.85
N LEU A 222 -11.15 -33.76 -16.83
CA LEU A 222 -9.99 -33.89 -15.97
C LEU A 222 -10.35 -34.73 -14.75
N LEU A 223 -9.71 -35.89 -14.60
CA LEU A 223 -9.86 -36.80 -13.45
C LEU A 223 -8.64 -36.74 -12.51
N GLY A 224 -8.73 -37.37 -11.34
CA GLY A 224 -7.57 -37.51 -10.44
C GLY A 224 -7.40 -36.37 -9.44
N TRP A 225 -8.50 -35.74 -9.02
CA TRP A 225 -8.52 -34.66 -8.02
C TRP A 225 -8.49 -35.15 -6.56
N GLN A 226 -7.75 -36.21 -6.24
CA GLN A 226 -7.88 -36.91 -4.95
C GLN A 226 -6.81 -36.55 -3.92
N PRO A 227 -7.16 -36.45 -2.62
CA PRO A 227 -6.20 -36.79 -1.57
C PRO A 227 -6.48 -38.19 -1.00
N ARG A 228 -7.73 -38.57 -0.67
CA ARG A 228 -8.08 -39.89 -0.11
C ARG A 228 -9.55 -40.23 -0.35
N GLY A 229 -9.83 -41.37 -1.01
CA GLY A 229 -11.17 -41.95 -1.12
C GLY A 229 -11.90 -41.74 -2.46
N ASN A 230 -12.86 -42.63 -2.73
CA ASN A 230 -13.76 -42.51 -3.88
C ASN A 230 -14.86 -41.49 -3.56
N TYR A 231 -15.21 -40.65 -4.52
CA TYR A 231 -16.39 -39.79 -4.44
C TYR A 231 -17.66 -40.65 -4.35
N VAL A 232 -18.46 -40.40 -3.33
CA VAL A 232 -19.79 -41.00 -3.15
C VAL A 232 -20.82 -39.90 -3.34
N ARG A 233 -21.75 -40.12 -4.28
CA ARG A 233 -22.79 -39.14 -4.59
C ARG A 233 -23.62 -38.83 -3.33
N GLY A 234 -23.72 -37.54 -2.99
CA GLY A 234 -24.46 -37.05 -1.82
C GLY A 234 -23.70 -37.10 -0.49
N ALA A 235 -22.47 -37.61 -0.45
CA ALA A 235 -21.59 -37.48 0.70
C ALA A 235 -20.92 -36.09 0.73
N PRO A 236 -20.55 -35.56 1.92
CA PRO A 236 -19.77 -34.33 2.01
C PRO A 236 -18.41 -34.49 1.31
N ILE A 237 -17.96 -33.42 0.66
CA ILE A 237 -16.58 -33.29 0.19
C ILE A 237 -15.76 -32.76 1.36
N ASP A 238 -14.97 -33.63 1.98
CA ASP A 238 -14.11 -33.28 3.11
C ASP A 238 -12.79 -32.64 2.66
N ASN A 239 -12.09 -31.94 3.56
CA ASN A 239 -10.79 -31.31 3.31
C ASN A 239 -10.82 -30.29 2.15
N VAL A 240 -11.83 -29.43 2.16
CA VAL A 240 -11.97 -28.28 1.27
C VAL A 240 -11.40 -27.07 1.98
N ALA A 241 -10.71 -26.19 1.26
CA ALA A 241 -10.14 -24.97 1.85
C ALA A 241 -10.98 -23.74 1.49
N LEU A 242 -11.54 -23.09 2.50
CA LEU A 242 -12.20 -21.80 2.37
C LEU A 242 -11.16 -20.70 2.54
N ARG A 243 -11.03 -19.83 1.54
CA ARG A 243 -9.99 -18.79 1.47
C ARG A 243 -10.61 -17.41 1.32
N TRP A 244 -10.08 -16.44 2.05
CA TRP A 244 -10.50 -15.04 1.98
C TRP A 244 -9.34 -14.15 1.57
N GLY A 245 -9.58 -13.26 0.61
CA GLY A 245 -8.59 -12.32 0.11
C GLY A 245 -8.04 -12.72 -1.25
N ILE A 246 -6.92 -12.11 -1.62
CA ILE A 246 -6.30 -12.28 -2.94
C ILE A 246 -5.37 -13.48 -2.95
N SER A 247 -5.32 -14.18 -4.10
CA SER A 247 -4.49 -15.36 -4.29
C SER A 247 -3.01 -15.08 -4.07
N ASN A 248 -2.48 -13.94 -4.51
CA ASN A 248 -1.05 -13.57 -4.48
C ASN A 248 -0.63 -12.66 -3.32
N GLY A 249 -1.40 -12.61 -2.23
CA GLY A 249 -1.13 -11.72 -1.12
C GLY A 249 -1.62 -12.26 0.22
N TRP A 250 -1.98 -11.34 1.11
CA TRP A 250 -2.52 -11.71 2.41
C TRP A 250 -3.84 -12.46 2.24
N CYS A 251 -3.88 -13.68 2.76
CA CYS A 251 -5.04 -14.55 2.70
C CYS A 251 -5.28 -15.18 4.08
N ALA A 252 -6.55 -15.25 4.47
CA ALA A 252 -6.97 -16.11 5.57
C ALA A 252 -7.53 -17.40 4.99
N ALA A 253 -7.23 -18.54 5.60
CA ALA A 253 -7.75 -19.84 5.16
C ALA A 253 -8.28 -20.65 6.33
N ALA A 254 -9.35 -21.42 6.08
CA ALA A 254 -9.91 -22.40 6.99
C ALA A 254 -10.20 -23.70 6.21
N LEU A 255 -10.04 -24.84 6.87
CA LEU A 255 -10.52 -26.13 6.38
C LEU A 255 -12.01 -26.24 6.67
N ALA A 256 -12.72 -26.85 5.72
CA ALA A 256 -14.15 -27.05 5.77
C ALA A 256 -14.54 -28.34 5.05
N SER A 257 -15.73 -28.83 5.38
CA SER A 257 -16.44 -29.87 4.65
C SER A 257 -17.61 -29.23 3.91
N VAL A 258 -17.95 -29.75 2.72
CA VAL A 258 -19.03 -29.18 1.92
C VAL A 258 -20.03 -30.24 1.49
N ALA A 259 -21.31 -30.04 1.83
CA ALA A 259 -22.42 -30.90 1.47
C ALA A 259 -23.53 -30.11 0.78
N ALA A 260 -23.77 -30.37 -0.50
CA ALA A 260 -24.76 -29.67 -1.33
C ALA A 260 -24.63 -28.14 -1.28
N HIS A 261 -25.39 -27.46 -0.41
CA HIS A 261 -25.37 -26.01 -0.23
C HIS A 261 -24.63 -25.55 1.03
N THR A 262 -24.15 -26.48 1.85
CA THR A 262 -23.68 -26.19 3.21
C THR A 262 -22.17 -26.38 3.30
N ILE A 263 -21.44 -25.34 3.68
CA ILE A 263 -20.02 -25.39 4.02
C ILE A 263 -19.92 -25.38 5.56
N THR A 264 -19.36 -26.41 6.16
CA THR A 264 -19.13 -26.47 7.61
C THR A 264 -17.65 -26.29 7.89
N LEU A 265 -17.28 -25.24 8.63
CA LEU A 265 -15.88 -25.00 9.00
C LEU A 265 -15.40 -26.05 10.01
N GLU A 266 -14.24 -26.62 9.75
CA GLU A 266 -13.58 -27.59 10.62
C GLU A 266 -12.59 -26.91 11.58
N ASN A 267 -12.00 -25.80 11.16
CA ASN A 267 -11.05 -25.03 11.97
C ASN A 267 -11.30 -23.52 11.88
N LYS A 268 -10.62 -22.78 12.77
CA LYS A 268 -10.66 -21.32 12.79
C LYS A 268 -9.82 -20.75 11.63
N PRO A 269 -10.25 -19.64 11.00
CA PRO A 269 -9.44 -18.96 9.99
C PRO A 269 -8.05 -18.61 10.52
N MET A 270 -7.02 -19.10 9.84
CA MET A 270 -5.63 -18.76 10.12
C MET A 270 -5.08 -17.92 8.97
N THR A 271 -4.31 -16.89 9.32
CA THR A 271 -3.60 -16.07 8.33
C THR A 271 -2.45 -16.87 7.76
N THR A 272 -2.48 -17.16 6.47
CA THR A 272 -1.40 -17.85 5.78
C THR A 272 -0.68 -16.83 4.89
N THR A 273 0.61 -16.68 5.10
CA THR A 273 1.40 -15.67 4.36
C THR A 273 2.28 -16.29 3.27
N TYR A 274 2.49 -17.62 3.25
CA TYR A 274 3.38 -18.27 2.27
C TYR A 274 2.95 -19.71 1.95
N ASN A 275 3.21 -20.12 0.69
CA ASN A 275 2.78 -21.32 -0.05
C ASN A 275 1.35 -21.28 -0.60
N LEU A 276 1.20 -20.59 -1.74
CA LEU A 276 -0.06 -20.45 -2.48
C LEU A 276 -0.69 -21.78 -2.91
N ASP A 277 0.13 -22.80 -3.17
CA ASP A 277 -0.32 -23.95 -3.96
C ASP A 277 0.12 -25.32 -3.44
N ASN A 278 0.88 -25.39 -2.34
CA ASN A 278 1.38 -26.66 -1.82
C ASN A 278 0.67 -27.02 -0.50
N ASP A 279 -0.24 -27.99 -0.55
CA ASP A 279 -0.95 -28.56 0.62
C ASP A 279 -0.04 -29.52 1.45
N GLN A 280 1.27 -29.32 1.42
CA GLN A 280 2.22 -30.19 2.12
C GLN A 280 2.75 -29.51 3.40
N PRO A 281 2.58 -30.13 4.58
CA PRO A 281 3.25 -29.66 5.79
C PRO A 281 4.77 -29.71 5.57
N ALA A 282 5.43 -28.63 5.94
CA ALA A 282 6.87 -28.45 5.75
C ALA A 282 7.66 -29.36 6.71
N ASP A 283 7.99 -30.57 6.27
CA ASP A 283 9.16 -31.28 6.78
C ASP A 283 10.39 -30.66 6.11
N LEU A 284 10.89 -29.58 6.71
CA LEU A 284 12.20 -29.00 6.39
C LEU A 284 13.29 -29.91 6.98
N GLU A 285 13.57 -31.02 6.32
CA GLU A 285 14.87 -31.69 6.49
C GLU A 285 15.80 -31.30 5.34
N ALA A 286 16.97 -30.84 5.75
CA ALA A 286 17.98 -30.19 4.92
C ALA A 286 18.45 -31.07 3.74
N ALA A 287 18.32 -30.53 2.53
CA ALA A 287 19.09 -30.98 1.37
C ALA A 287 20.11 -29.88 1.01
N ASP A 288 21.26 -29.96 1.66
CA ASP A 288 22.49 -29.28 1.26
C ASP A 288 23.11 -30.06 0.10
N ALA A 289 23.02 -29.51 -1.12
CA ALA A 289 23.95 -29.71 -2.22
C ALA A 289 23.47 -28.89 -3.42
N ALA A 290 24.01 -27.68 -3.58
CA ALA A 290 23.81 -26.87 -4.77
C ALA A 290 24.63 -27.45 -5.95
N GLU A 291 23.95 -28.10 -6.89
CA GLU A 291 24.46 -28.36 -8.24
C GLU A 291 24.06 -27.23 -9.20
N PRO A 292 24.91 -26.89 -10.19
CA PRO A 292 24.72 -25.72 -11.04
C PRO A 292 23.46 -25.81 -11.89
N ALA A 293 22.75 -24.67 -11.99
CA ALA A 293 21.47 -24.52 -12.68
C ALA A 293 21.51 -25.03 -14.13
N ALA A 294 20.97 -26.23 -14.34
CA ALA A 294 20.50 -26.66 -15.65
C ALA A 294 19.43 -25.67 -16.14
N GLN A 295 19.44 -25.35 -17.44
CA GLN A 295 18.34 -24.62 -18.06
C GLN A 295 17.03 -25.31 -17.69
N ILE A 296 16.14 -24.61 -16.98
CA ILE A 296 14.83 -25.12 -16.61
C ILE A 296 14.07 -25.37 -17.91
N ASP A 297 13.89 -26.64 -18.27
CA ASP A 297 12.97 -27.03 -19.33
C ASP A 297 11.55 -26.74 -18.84
N VAL A 298 11.01 -25.59 -19.24
CA VAL A 298 9.68 -25.10 -18.85
C VAL A 298 8.59 -26.15 -19.15
N GLY A 299 8.81 -27.03 -20.13
CA GLY A 299 7.89 -28.10 -20.49
C GLY A 299 7.73 -29.20 -19.44
N GLN A 300 8.70 -29.35 -18.53
CA GLN A 300 8.67 -30.33 -17.43
C GLN A 300 8.17 -29.73 -16.11
N LEU A 301 7.77 -28.45 -16.10
CA LEU A 301 7.26 -27.82 -14.90
C LEU A 301 5.88 -28.40 -14.54
N GLU A 302 5.81 -29.03 -13.37
CA GLU A 302 4.56 -29.38 -12.74
C GLU A 302 3.93 -28.13 -12.12
N ILE A 303 2.79 -27.73 -12.68
CA ILE A 303 2.06 -26.54 -12.28
C ILE A 303 0.90 -26.99 -11.37
N PRO A 304 0.79 -26.46 -10.15
CA PRO A 304 -0.34 -26.76 -9.29
C PRO A 304 -1.61 -26.11 -9.84
N VAL A 305 -2.68 -26.89 -9.86
CA VAL A 305 -3.99 -26.48 -10.39
C VAL A 305 -5.05 -26.81 -9.36
N HIS A 306 -6.00 -25.89 -9.20
CA HIS A 306 -7.05 -25.95 -8.21
C HIS A 306 -8.42 -25.89 -8.85
N LEU A 307 -9.37 -26.61 -8.26
CA LEU A 307 -10.79 -26.48 -8.51
C LEU A 307 -11.36 -25.49 -7.50
N GLU A 308 -11.82 -24.34 -7.96
CA GLU A 308 -12.32 -23.26 -7.10
C GLU A 308 -13.76 -22.87 -7.46
N ILE A 309 -14.57 -22.63 -6.43
CA ILE A 309 -15.87 -21.97 -6.52
C ILE A 309 -15.73 -20.58 -5.91
N VAL A 310 -16.14 -19.55 -6.65
CA VAL A 310 -16.25 -18.20 -6.09
C VAL A 310 -17.56 -18.08 -5.35
N THR A 311 -17.49 -17.64 -4.11
CA THR A 311 -18.64 -17.57 -3.20
C THR A 311 -18.87 -16.12 -2.74
N LEU A 312 -19.72 -15.93 -1.72
CA LEU A 312 -20.10 -14.62 -1.20
C LEU A 312 -18.92 -13.94 -0.51
N ASN A 313 -18.70 -12.66 -0.80
CA ASN A 313 -17.68 -11.86 -0.13
C ASN A 313 -18.06 -11.65 1.34
N LEU A 314 -17.12 -11.86 2.27
CA LEU A 314 -17.36 -11.71 3.70
C LEU A 314 -16.56 -10.53 4.29
N PRO A 315 -17.17 -9.68 5.14
CA PRO A 315 -16.46 -8.66 5.90
C PRO A 315 -15.37 -9.25 6.80
N ILE A 316 -14.26 -8.53 6.98
CA ILE A 316 -13.15 -8.93 7.86
C ILE A 316 -13.65 -9.25 9.28
N ALA A 317 -14.61 -8.48 9.82
CA ALA A 317 -15.19 -8.76 11.14
C ALA A 317 -15.93 -10.10 11.19
N GLN A 318 -16.64 -10.47 10.13
CA GLN A 318 -17.34 -11.76 10.08
C GLN A 318 -16.35 -12.90 10.00
N ILE A 319 -15.31 -12.77 9.15
CA ILE A 319 -14.24 -13.76 9.03
C ILE A 319 -13.54 -13.96 10.38
N ALA A 320 -13.22 -12.88 11.09
CA ALA A 320 -12.58 -12.95 12.40
C ALA A 320 -13.45 -13.61 13.49
N ALA A 321 -14.77 -13.58 13.32
CA ALA A 321 -15.74 -14.18 14.23
C ALA A 321 -16.07 -15.64 13.90
N LEU A 322 -15.56 -16.18 12.78
CA LEU A 322 -15.80 -17.58 12.41
C LEU A 322 -15.08 -18.51 13.39
N GLU A 323 -15.85 -19.45 13.92
CA GLU A 323 -15.36 -20.50 14.80
C GLU A 323 -15.61 -21.88 14.15
N PRO A 324 -14.86 -22.92 14.56
CA PRO A 324 -15.12 -24.30 14.13
C PRO A 324 -16.59 -24.69 14.36
N GLY A 325 -17.19 -25.35 13.37
CA GLY A 325 -18.61 -25.71 13.36
C GLY A 325 -19.54 -24.64 12.80
N CYS A 326 -19.04 -23.45 12.44
CA CYS A 326 -19.83 -22.44 11.74
C CYS A 326 -20.25 -22.97 10.35
N ILE A 327 -21.51 -22.71 10.00
CA ILE A 327 -22.12 -23.12 8.74
C ILE A 327 -22.26 -21.91 7.83
N LEU A 328 -21.76 -22.00 6.60
CA LEU A 328 -21.94 -21.02 5.54
C LEU A 328 -22.76 -21.64 4.41
N GLU A 329 -23.65 -20.87 3.81
CA GLU A 329 -24.48 -21.34 2.70
C GLU A 329 -23.89 -20.90 1.35
N LEU A 330 -23.78 -21.87 0.44
CA LEU A 330 -23.50 -21.66 -0.97
C LEU A 330 -24.80 -21.27 -1.69
N PRO A 331 -24.76 -20.25 -2.57
CA PRO A 331 -25.96 -19.80 -3.29
C PRO A 331 -26.47 -20.84 -4.31
N ILE A 332 -25.61 -21.74 -4.76
CA ILE A 332 -25.87 -22.80 -5.74
C ILE A 332 -25.25 -24.07 -5.16
N PRO A 333 -25.89 -25.25 -5.30
CA PRO A 333 -25.30 -26.49 -4.81
C PRO A 333 -23.97 -26.75 -5.52
N VAL A 334 -23.01 -27.37 -4.82
CA VAL A 334 -21.69 -27.69 -5.37
C VAL A 334 -21.78 -28.48 -6.68
N ASP A 335 -22.77 -29.36 -6.81
CA ASP A 335 -22.96 -30.20 -7.99
C ASP A 335 -23.37 -29.40 -9.24
N ASP A 336 -24.05 -28.26 -9.07
CA ASP A 336 -24.49 -27.37 -10.16
C ASP A 336 -23.64 -26.09 -10.25
N ALA A 337 -22.63 -25.95 -9.40
CA ALA A 337 -21.79 -24.76 -9.35
C ALA A 337 -20.80 -24.74 -10.52
N GLN A 338 -20.65 -23.57 -11.16
CA GLN A 338 -19.60 -23.37 -12.14
C GLN A 338 -18.23 -23.37 -11.44
N ILE A 339 -17.39 -24.33 -11.79
CA ILE A 339 -16.05 -24.50 -11.24
C ILE A 339 -15.04 -23.76 -12.10
N ARG A 340 -14.12 -23.07 -11.44
CA ARG A 340 -12.94 -22.46 -12.06
C ARG A 340 -11.75 -23.38 -11.88
N LEU A 341 -11.08 -23.67 -12.99
CA LEU A 341 -9.76 -24.28 -13.00
C LEU A 341 -8.74 -23.15 -12.84
N VAL A 342 -8.07 -23.06 -11.69
CA VAL A 342 -7.18 -21.93 -11.36
C VAL A 342 -5.76 -22.44 -11.11
N SER A 343 -4.76 -21.69 -11.57
CA SER A 343 -3.37 -21.92 -11.22
C SER A 343 -2.67 -20.59 -10.94
N HIS A 344 -1.93 -20.49 -9.83
CA HIS A 344 -1.25 -19.25 -9.40
C HIS A 344 -2.18 -18.01 -9.42
N GLY A 345 -3.46 -18.19 -9.09
CA GLY A 345 -4.46 -17.12 -9.13
C GLY A 345 -5.05 -16.80 -10.51
N GLN A 346 -4.55 -17.41 -11.60
CA GLN A 346 -5.07 -17.23 -12.96
C GLN A 346 -6.11 -18.29 -13.29
N VAL A 347 -7.26 -17.88 -13.81
CA VAL A 347 -8.28 -18.82 -14.31
C VAL A 347 -7.83 -19.37 -15.67
N LEU A 348 -7.71 -20.69 -15.76
CA LEU A 348 -7.35 -21.42 -16.97
C LEU A 348 -8.59 -21.85 -17.77
N ALA A 349 -9.64 -22.29 -17.07
CA ALA A 349 -10.87 -22.79 -17.68
C ALA A 349 -12.05 -22.74 -16.69
N PHE A 350 -13.26 -22.89 -17.24
CA PHE A 350 -14.51 -23.05 -16.52
C PHE A 350 -15.16 -24.37 -16.90
N GLY A 351 -15.77 -25.03 -15.91
CA GLY A 351 -16.40 -26.33 -16.11
C GLY A 351 -17.39 -26.68 -15.01
N GLU A 352 -17.88 -27.91 -15.07
CA GLU A 352 -18.81 -28.49 -14.09
C GLU A 352 -18.20 -29.76 -13.49
N LEU A 353 -18.59 -30.06 -12.25
CA LEU A 353 -18.16 -31.29 -11.59
C LEU A 353 -18.89 -32.49 -12.19
N VAL A 354 -18.13 -33.52 -12.53
CA VAL A 354 -18.66 -34.78 -13.03
C VAL A 354 -18.10 -35.93 -12.21
N ALA A 355 -18.96 -36.88 -11.85
CA ALA A 355 -18.53 -38.09 -11.15
C ALA A 355 -18.43 -39.25 -12.15
N ILE A 356 -17.22 -39.76 -12.40
CA ILE A 356 -16.98 -40.90 -13.30
C ILE A 356 -16.40 -42.05 -12.49
N GLY A 357 -17.13 -43.16 -12.40
CA GLY A 357 -16.63 -44.38 -11.72
C GLY A 357 -16.24 -44.18 -10.26
N GLY A 358 -16.86 -43.22 -9.55
CA GLY A 358 -16.51 -42.87 -8.18
C GLY A 358 -15.29 -41.94 -8.06
N GLN A 359 -14.84 -41.32 -9.14
CA GLN A 359 -13.84 -40.26 -9.11
C GLN A 359 -14.47 -38.91 -9.42
N LEU A 360 -14.10 -37.88 -8.67
CA LEU A 360 -14.44 -36.51 -8.99
C LEU A 360 -13.63 -36.06 -10.20
N GLY A 361 -14.34 -35.51 -11.19
CA GLY A 361 -13.79 -34.95 -12.41
C GLY A 361 -14.30 -33.53 -12.66
N LEU A 362 -13.59 -32.80 -13.51
CA LEU A 362 -14.02 -31.52 -14.05
C LEU A 362 -14.22 -31.68 -15.55
N GLN A 363 -15.44 -31.47 -16.04
CA GLN A 363 -15.71 -31.35 -17.48
C GLN A 363 -15.54 -29.90 -17.90
N ILE A 364 -14.62 -29.63 -18.83
CA ILE A 364 -14.32 -28.28 -19.29
C ILE A 364 -15.40 -27.82 -20.27
N HIS A 365 -16.10 -26.74 -19.96
CA HIS A 365 -17.11 -26.16 -20.85
C HIS A 365 -16.56 -24.97 -21.63
N ARG A 366 -15.69 -24.18 -21.00
CA ARG A 366 -15.12 -22.97 -21.59
C ARG A 366 -13.67 -22.80 -21.17
N MET A 367 -12.79 -22.53 -22.14
CA MET A 367 -11.42 -22.09 -21.86
C MET A 367 -11.40 -20.60 -21.54
N ALA A 368 -10.58 -20.18 -20.57
CA ALA A 368 -10.37 -18.76 -20.32
C ALA A 368 -9.57 -18.13 -21.47
N GLU A 369 -10.02 -16.99 -21.97
CA GLU A 369 -9.35 -16.30 -23.07
C GLU A 369 -7.93 -15.88 -22.63
N ARG A 370 -6.97 -15.95 -23.57
CA ARG A 370 -5.55 -15.63 -23.29
C ARG A 370 -5.33 -14.22 -22.72
N ASN A 371 -6.34 -13.34 -22.82
CA ASN A 371 -6.32 -11.96 -22.35
C ASN A 371 -6.77 -11.78 -20.88
N GLU A 372 -7.54 -12.73 -20.31
CA GLU A 372 -7.96 -12.71 -18.90
C GLU A 372 -6.90 -13.33 -17.95
N ARG A 373 -5.77 -13.78 -18.51
CA ARG A 373 -4.63 -14.33 -17.77
C ARG A 373 -3.75 -13.26 -17.10
N HIS A 374 -4.07 -11.97 -17.25
CA HIS A 374 -3.24 -10.85 -16.79
C HIS A 374 -3.97 -9.87 -15.84
N SER A 375 -5.14 -10.21 -15.30
CA SER A 375 -5.86 -9.34 -14.35
C SER A 375 -5.85 -9.89 -12.94
#